data_AF-A0A661NJ42-F1
#
_entry.id   AF-A0A661NJ42-F1
#
_cell.length_a   1.000
_cell.length_b   1.000
_cell.length_c   1.000
_cell.angle_alpha   90.00
_cell.angle_beta   90.00
_cell.angle_gamma   90.00
#
_symmetry.space_group_name_H-M   'P 1'
#
loop_
_entity.id
_entity.type
_entity.pdbx_description
1 polymer ?
#
loop_
_entity_poly.entity_id
_entity_poly.type
_entity_poly.pdbx_seq_one_letter_code
_entity_poly.pdbx_strand_id
1 'polypeptide(L)'
;MNGHIVGLWKRAKNGAHSFAYASEWLQSRFATPISLSLPLSSGSYVGAEVSTFFDNLLPDNPDIRRRMQSVLGADTVQPFDLLAAAGADCVGALQLLGTPDMPEVRRVEATRVSDADIATVLRAYRAHPLGMASEDGDFRISMAGAQEKTALLWYENRWHRPRASTPTSHVFKLPIGRIEHAGMDLGASVPNEWLCSRIAAALGLPVARAEMKRFDGVAVLVVERFDRRWSDDGTWLIRLPQEDLCQALGVPPGRKYEADGGPGMVQIMDLLLQSLQPHDDRRTFFRANVVFWLLGAIDGHAKNFSVFLHPAGRIQLTPLY
;
A
#
# COMPACT_ATOMS: atom_id res chain seq x y z
N MET A 1 -2.43 -0.35 14.89
CA MET A 1 -2.76 0.86 14.09
C MET A 1 -2.49 2.09 14.93
N ASN A 2 -1.47 2.88 14.60
CA ASN A 2 -1.13 4.14 15.30
C ASN A 2 -1.10 4.00 16.85
N GLY A 3 -0.44 2.95 17.37
CA GLY A 3 -0.33 2.73 18.82
C GLY A 3 -1.54 2.04 19.46
N HIS A 4 -2.58 1.71 18.69
CA HIS A 4 -3.72 0.91 19.16
C HIS A 4 -3.66 -0.53 18.65
N ILE A 5 -3.92 -1.50 19.53
CA ILE A 5 -4.12 -2.90 19.16
C ILE A 5 -5.50 -3.02 18.52
N VAL A 6 -5.53 -3.48 17.27
CA VAL A 6 -6.78 -3.63 16.49
C VAL A 6 -7.34 -5.04 16.62
N GLY A 7 -6.45 -6.04 16.66
CA GLY A 7 -6.82 -7.44 16.68
C GLY A 7 -5.61 -8.33 16.54
N LEU A 8 -5.87 -9.63 16.44
CA LEU A 8 -4.85 -10.66 16.36
C LEU A 8 -5.10 -11.55 15.14
N TRP A 9 -4.11 -11.60 14.26
CA TRP A 9 -4.04 -12.52 13.13
C TRP A 9 -3.24 -13.76 13.54
N LYS A 10 -3.82 -14.95 13.38
CA LYS A 10 -3.19 -16.23 13.70
C LYS A 10 -3.11 -17.10 12.46
N ARG A 11 -2.07 -17.93 12.40
CA ARG A 11 -1.96 -19.08 11.50
C ARG A 11 -1.84 -20.35 12.34
N ALA A 12 -2.79 -21.26 12.19
CA ALA A 12 -2.76 -22.56 12.84
C ALA A 12 -1.72 -23.49 12.18
N LYS A 13 -1.35 -24.58 12.86
CA LYS A 13 -0.36 -25.55 12.34
C LYS A 13 -0.75 -26.19 11.01
N ASN A 14 -2.05 -26.30 10.72
CA ASN A 14 -2.59 -26.80 9.46
C ASN A 14 -2.64 -25.73 8.34
N GLY A 15 -2.09 -24.53 8.59
CA GLY A 15 -2.09 -23.42 7.63
C GLY A 15 -3.34 -22.54 7.66
N ALA A 16 -4.37 -22.88 8.45
CA ALA A 16 -5.58 -22.08 8.51
C ALA A 16 -5.33 -20.70 9.13
N HIS A 17 -5.81 -19.65 8.46
CA HIS A 17 -5.72 -18.28 8.96
C HIS A 17 -6.98 -17.91 9.74
N SER A 18 -6.83 -17.15 10.82
CA SER A 18 -7.94 -16.52 11.52
C SER A 18 -7.58 -15.13 12.01
N PHE A 19 -8.58 -14.25 12.05
CA PHE A 19 -8.43 -12.90 12.57
C PHE A 19 -9.56 -12.59 13.55
N ALA A 20 -9.22 -12.02 14.70
CA ALA A 20 -10.17 -11.56 15.68
C ALA A 20 -9.86 -10.11 16.09
N TYR A 21 -10.88 -9.27 16.14
CA TYR A 21 -10.74 -7.92 16.68
C TYR A 21 -10.50 -7.96 18.19
N ALA A 22 -9.70 -7.02 18.68
CA ALA A 22 -9.53 -6.81 20.12
C ALA A 22 -10.80 -6.18 20.71
N SER A 23 -11.20 -6.63 21.89
CA SER A 23 -12.38 -6.09 22.59
C SER A 23 -12.27 -4.59 22.81
N GLU A 24 -11.07 -4.11 23.14
CA GLU A 24 -10.75 -2.70 23.35
C GLU A 24 -10.89 -1.90 22.04
N TRP A 25 -10.57 -2.49 20.89
CA TRP A 25 -10.76 -1.86 19.60
C TRP A 25 -12.24 -1.71 19.26
N LEU A 26 -13.04 -2.74 19.50
CA LEU A 26 -14.50 -2.71 19.23
C LEU A 26 -15.23 -1.66 20.09
N GLN A 27 -14.71 -1.35 21.27
CA GLN A 27 -15.24 -0.33 22.18
C GLN A 27 -14.66 1.07 21.92
N SER A 28 -13.64 1.19 21.07
CA SER A 28 -12.98 2.46 20.77
C SER A 28 -13.87 3.36 19.91
N ARG A 29 -13.90 4.65 20.22
CA ARG A 29 -14.50 5.67 19.32
C ARG A 29 -13.82 5.76 17.95
N PHE A 30 -12.61 5.22 17.85
CA PHE A 30 -11.80 5.19 16.63
C PHE A 30 -11.94 3.86 15.88
N ALA A 31 -12.83 2.95 16.32
CA ALA A 31 -13.00 1.65 15.71
C ALA A 31 -13.31 1.78 14.21
N THR A 32 -12.36 1.37 13.40
CA THR A 32 -12.52 1.13 11.97
C THR A 32 -12.29 -0.34 11.69
N PRO A 33 -13.01 -0.96 10.75
CA PRO A 33 -12.65 -2.29 10.31
C PRO A 33 -11.24 -2.28 9.69
N ILE A 34 -10.55 -3.42 9.70
CA ILE A 34 -9.31 -3.60 8.94
C ILE A 34 -9.56 -3.67 7.42
N SER A 35 -10.78 -4.06 7.05
CA SER A 35 -11.28 -4.16 5.68
C SER A 35 -12.80 -4.19 5.69
N LEU A 36 -13.45 -3.66 4.66
CA LEU A 36 -14.89 -3.86 4.45
C LEU A 36 -15.26 -5.33 4.23
N SER A 37 -14.32 -6.16 3.76
CA SER A 37 -14.50 -7.61 3.67
C SER A 37 -14.39 -8.32 5.02
N LEU A 38 -13.88 -7.64 6.05
CA LEU A 38 -13.74 -8.14 7.42
C LEU A 38 -14.33 -7.10 8.39
N PRO A 39 -15.66 -6.87 8.40
CA PRO A 39 -16.27 -5.80 9.18
C PRO A 39 -16.04 -5.94 10.69
N LEU A 40 -16.33 -4.90 11.47
CA LEU A 40 -16.19 -4.99 12.94
C LEU A 40 -17.12 -6.07 13.49
N SER A 41 -16.56 -7.05 14.19
CA SER A 41 -17.28 -8.17 14.79
C SER A 41 -16.59 -8.65 16.05
N SER A 42 -17.38 -9.09 17.04
CA SER A 42 -16.87 -9.77 18.24
C SER A 42 -16.48 -11.23 17.95
N GLY A 43 -16.89 -11.77 16.80
CA GLY A 43 -16.50 -13.09 16.34
C GLY A 43 -15.12 -13.11 15.69
N SER A 44 -14.62 -14.32 15.40
CA SER A 44 -13.39 -14.50 14.62
C SER A 44 -13.72 -14.82 13.16
N TYR A 45 -13.00 -14.18 12.24
CA TYR A 45 -12.97 -14.50 10.82
C TYR A 45 -12.02 -15.67 10.59
N VAL A 46 -12.34 -16.56 9.65
CA VAL A 46 -11.55 -17.77 9.38
C VAL A 46 -11.46 -18.10 7.90
N GLY A 47 -10.31 -18.62 7.48
CA GLY A 47 -10.13 -19.14 6.13
C GLY A 47 -9.86 -18.07 5.08
N ALA A 48 -10.48 -18.23 3.92
CA ALA A 48 -10.08 -17.56 2.69
C ALA A 48 -10.24 -16.03 2.72
N GLU A 49 -11.25 -15.51 3.41
CA GLU A 49 -11.47 -14.07 3.57
C GLU A 49 -10.28 -13.39 4.26
N VAL A 50 -9.76 -14.02 5.33
CA VAL A 50 -8.63 -13.51 6.09
C VAL A 50 -7.36 -13.57 5.26
N SER A 51 -7.07 -14.73 4.66
CA SER A 51 -5.86 -14.88 3.84
C SER A 51 -5.88 -13.95 2.62
N THR A 52 -7.05 -13.75 2.00
CA THR A 52 -7.24 -12.84 0.85
C THR A 52 -6.93 -11.39 1.21
N PHE A 53 -7.41 -10.92 2.35
CA PHE A 53 -7.12 -9.55 2.80
C PHE A 53 -5.62 -9.30 2.97
N PHE A 54 -4.93 -10.19 3.71
CA PHE A 54 -3.50 -10.04 3.98
C PHE A 54 -2.64 -10.28 2.72
N ASP A 55 -3.04 -11.18 1.83
CA ASP A 55 -2.33 -11.44 0.58
C ASP A 55 -2.29 -10.20 -0.34
N ASN A 56 -3.34 -9.38 -0.32
CA ASN A 56 -3.41 -8.14 -1.08
C ASN A 56 -2.45 -7.04 -0.58
N LEU A 57 -1.90 -7.15 0.63
CA LEU A 57 -0.90 -6.22 1.16
C LEU A 57 0.52 -6.48 0.61
N LEU A 58 0.75 -7.63 -0.01
CA LEU A 58 2.05 -8.03 -0.55
C LEU A 58 2.19 -7.63 -2.03
N PRO A 59 3.43 -7.56 -2.54
CA PRO A 59 3.67 -7.38 -3.96
C PRO A 59 2.95 -8.43 -4.81
N ASP A 60 2.43 -8.05 -5.97
CA ASP A 60 1.72 -8.97 -6.86
C ASP A 60 2.70 -9.92 -7.57
N ASN A 61 3.95 -9.48 -7.76
CA ASN A 61 4.97 -10.21 -8.50
C ASN A 61 5.58 -11.35 -7.64
N PRO A 62 5.44 -12.63 -8.04
CA PRO A 62 6.00 -13.76 -7.29
C PRO A 62 7.52 -13.70 -7.12
N ASP A 63 8.26 -13.11 -8.07
CA ASP A 63 9.71 -12.99 -7.99
C ASP A 63 10.12 -12.00 -6.89
N ILE A 64 9.36 -10.90 -6.72
CA ILE A 64 9.56 -9.96 -5.60
C ILE A 64 9.33 -10.70 -4.28
N ARG A 65 8.27 -11.52 -4.17
CA ARG A 65 7.99 -12.30 -2.97
C ARG A 65 9.08 -13.32 -2.63
N ARG A 66 9.65 -14.01 -3.63
CA ARG A 66 10.79 -14.93 -3.42
C ARG A 66 12.03 -14.19 -2.93
N ARG A 67 12.31 -13.00 -3.49
CA ARG A 67 13.39 -12.14 -2.99
C ARG A 67 13.13 -11.70 -1.55
N MET A 68 11.89 -11.30 -1.23
CA MET A 68 11.51 -10.92 0.14
C MET A 68 11.76 -12.08 1.11
N GLN A 69 11.34 -13.29 0.74
CA GLN A 69 11.60 -14.49 1.55
C GLN A 69 13.10 -14.66 1.83
N SER A 70 13.93 -14.60 0.79
CA SER A 70 15.38 -14.79 0.92
C SER A 70 16.05 -13.71 1.76
N VAL A 71 15.69 -12.44 1.57
CA VAL A 71 16.33 -11.30 2.24
C VAL A 71 15.88 -11.18 3.70
N LEU A 72 14.61 -11.47 3.97
CA LEU A 72 14.03 -11.34 5.31
C LEU A 72 14.17 -12.63 6.14
N GLY A 73 14.64 -13.72 5.54
CA GLY A 73 14.72 -15.02 6.20
C GLY A 73 13.35 -15.59 6.56
N ALA A 74 12.32 -15.30 5.76
CA ALA A 74 10.97 -15.80 6.02
C ALA A 74 10.87 -17.29 5.67
N ASP A 75 10.09 -18.05 6.45
CA ASP A 75 9.96 -19.50 6.27
C ASP A 75 9.41 -19.86 4.89
N THR A 76 8.42 -19.12 4.40
CA THR A 76 7.77 -19.35 3.10
C THR A 76 7.43 -18.04 2.38
N VAL A 77 7.00 -18.15 1.12
CA VAL A 77 6.42 -17.03 0.36
C VAL A 77 4.95 -16.76 0.69
N GLN A 78 4.38 -17.46 1.69
CA GLN A 78 2.98 -17.28 2.08
C GLN A 78 2.77 -15.96 2.82
N PRO A 79 1.55 -15.39 2.78
CA PRO A 79 1.31 -14.06 3.30
C PRO A 79 1.72 -13.86 4.76
N PHE A 80 1.46 -14.85 5.61
CA PHE A 80 1.79 -14.78 7.04
C PHE A 80 3.29 -14.61 7.30
N ASP A 81 4.13 -15.42 6.66
CA ASP A 81 5.57 -15.41 6.93
C ASP A 81 6.23 -14.14 6.39
N LEU A 82 5.84 -13.73 5.17
CA LEU A 82 6.36 -12.51 4.57
C LEU A 82 5.94 -11.27 5.36
N LEU A 83 4.68 -11.17 5.79
CA LEU A 83 4.18 -10.02 6.53
C LEU A 83 4.59 -10.02 8.00
N ALA A 84 4.87 -11.17 8.61
CA ALA A 84 5.49 -11.21 9.93
C ALA A 84 6.88 -10.54 9.91
N ALA A 85 7.60 -10.64 8.78
CA ALA A 85 8.92 -10.04 8.63
C ALA A 85 8.92 -8.62 8.02
N ALA A 86 7.96 -8.29 7.15
CA ALA A 86 7.91 -7.02 6.40
C ALA A 86 6.79 -6.06 6.85
N GLY A 87 5.86 -6.51 7.69
CA GLY A 87 4.58 -5.84 7.93
C GLY A 87 4.61 -4.65 8.90
N ALA A 88 5.78 -4.14 9.25
CA ALA A 88 5.92 -2.98 10.14
C ALA A 88 5.43 -1.67 9.49
N ASP A 89 5.52 -1.57 8.17
CA ASP A 89 4.98 -0.46 7.38
C ASP A 89 4.31 -0.95 6.07
N CYS A 90 3.00 -1.16 6.13
CA CYS A 90 2.17 -1.56 4.99
C CYS A 90 1.47 -0.36 4.32
N VAL A 91 0.80 -0.59 3.19
CA VAL A 91 -0.27 0.31 2.70
C VAL A 91 -1.37 0.41 3.75
N GLY A 92 -1.94 1.60 3.91
CA GLY A 92 -2.90 1.92 4.96
C GLY A 92 -2.24 2.07 6.33
N ALA A 93 -2.98 1.74 7.39
CA ALA A 93 -2.57 2.00 8.78
C ALA A 93 -2.27 0.77 9.63
N LEU A 94 -2.29 -0.42 9.01
CA LEU A 94 -1.94 -1.64 9.70
C LEU A 94 -0.43 -1.77 9.87
N GLN A 95 -0.06 -2.20 11.07
CA GLN A 95 1.28 -2.64 11.41
C GLN A 95 1.13 -4.04 12.00
N LEU A 96 1.88 -4.99 11.47
CA LEU A 96 1.86 -6.39 11.86
C LEU A 96 3.11 -6.65 12.68
N LEU A 97 2.90 -6.97 13.96
CA LEU A 97 3.96 -7.14 14.94
C LEU A 97 3.95 -8.60 15.42
N GLY A 98 5.12 -9.20 15.50
CA GLY A 98 5.30 -10.55 16.04
C GLY A 98 5.27 -10.63 17.57
N THR A 99 5.30 -9.47 18.24
CA THR A 99 5.32 -9.34 19.70
C THR A 99 4.12 -8.51 20.18
N PRO A 100 3.68 -8.69 21.43
CA PRO A 100 2.64 -7.86 22.04
C PRO A 100 3.15 -6.46 22.40
N ASP A 101 4.46 -6.24 22.39
CA ASP A 101 5.08 -4.96 22.74
C ASP A 101 4.76 -3.90 21.69
N MET A 102 3.94 -2.93 22.08
CA MET A 102 3.55 -1.85 21.20
C MET A 102 4.68 -0.83 21.09
N PRO A 103 5.14 -0.50 19.87
CA PRO A 103 6.21 0.47 19.71
C PRO A 103 5.69 1.89 19.95
N GLU A 104 6.57 2.79 20.39
CA GLU A 104 6.33 4.23 20.42
C GLU A 104 6.06 4.72 18.98
N VAL A 105 4.84 5.19 18.68
CA VAL A 105 4.47 5.68 17.33
C VAL A 105 4.48 7.19 17.21
N ARG A 106 4.56 7.92 18.32
CA ARG A 106 4.47 9.38 18.38
C ARG A 106 5.83 10.08 18.33
N ARG A 107 6.82 9.38 17.79
CA ARG A 107 8.19 9.86 17.64
C ARG A 107 8.70 9.51 16.25
N VAL A 108 9.40 10.45 15.64
CA VAL A 108 10.15 10.18 14.40
C VAL A 108 11.54 9.67 14.76
N GLU A 109 11.81 8.43 14.36
CA GLU A 109 13.13 7.81 14.43
C GLU A 109 13.57 7.45 13.02
N ALA A 110 14.62 8.10 12.53
CA ALA A 110 15.07 7.88 11.17
C ALA A 110 16.56 8.19 11.03
N THR A 111 17.18 7.63 10.00
CA THR A 111 18.57 7.90 9.62
C THR A 111 18.57 8.67 8.31
N ARG A 112 19.26 9.82 8.27
CA ARG A 112 19.37 10.61 7.04
C ARG A 112 20.07 9.80 5.95
N VAL A 113 19.58 9.92 4.72
CA VAL A 113 20.21 9.33 3.53
C VAL A 113 20.59 10.42 2.54
N SER A 114 21.74 10.27 1.90
CA SER A 114 22.20 11.12 0.80
C SER A 114 21.63 10.66 -0.54
N ASP A 115 21.75 11.49 -1.57
CA ASP A 115 21.35 11.11 -2.93
C ASP A 115 22.14 9.88 -3.44
N ALA A 116 23.40 9.72 -3.02
CA ALA A 116 24.22 8.56 -3.33
C ALA A 116 23.74 7.28 -2.65
N ASP A 117 23.33 7.38 -1.38
CA ASP A 117 22.73 6.25 -0.64
C ASP A 117 21.42 5.82 -1.30
N ILE A 118 20.56 6.78 -1.64
CA ILE A 118 19.30 6.53 -2.35
C ILE A 118 19.58 5.87 -3.70
N ALA A 119 20.52 6.39 -4.49
CA ALA A 119 20.87 5.79 -5.78
C ALA A 119 21.42 4.37 -5.65
N THR A 120 22.16 4.07 -4.58
CA THR A 120 22.66 2.72 -4.28
C THR A 120 21.51 1.76 -4.02
N VAL A 121 20.55 2.14 -3.16
CA VAL A 121 19.33 1.37 -2.91
C VAL A 121 18.53 1.16 -4.21
N LEU A 122 18.34 2.23 -4.98
CA LEU A 122 17.59 2.19 -6.22
C LEU A 122 18.24 1.32 -7.29
N ARG A 123 19.57 1.28 -7.41
CA ARG A 123 20.26 0.39 -8.36
C ARG A 123 20.21 -1.08 -7.93
N ALA A 124 20.16 -1.32 -6.63
CA ALA A 124 20.21 -2.66 -6.06
C ALA A 124 18.83 -3.37 -6.02
N TYR A 125 17.77 -2.81 -6.61
CA TYR A 125 16.40 -3.36 -6.54
C TYR A 125 16.28 -4.83 -6.97
N ARG A 126 17.15 -5.29 -7.88
CA ARG A 126 17.19 -6.70 -8.32
C ARG A 126 17.67 -7.66 -7.23
N ALA A 127 18.52 -7.19 -6.33
CA ALA A 127 19.02 -7.96 -5.18
C ALA A 127 18.21 -7.68 -3.91
N HIS A 128 17.70 -6.45 -3.76
CA HIS A 128 17.06 -5.92 -2.56
C HIS A 128 15.60 -5.55 -2.86
N PRO A 129 14.64 -6.45 -2.61
CA PRO A 129 13.23 -6.19 -2.88
C PRO A 129 12.77 -5.02 -2.01
N LEU A 130 12.04 -4.09 -2.62
CA LEU A 130 11.58 -2.87 -1.97
C LEU A 130 12.69 -2.00 -1.35
N GLY A 131 13.95 -2.19 -1.78
CA GLY A 131 15.10 -1.50 -1.20
C GLY A 131 15.51 -2.00 0.20
N MET A 132 14.99 -3.15 0.63
CA MET A 132 15.39 -3.80 1.89
C MET A 132 16.65 -4.62 1.64
N ALA A 133 17.76 -4.30 2.33
CA ALA A 133 18.94 -5.17 2.38
C ALA A 133 18.93 -6.03 3.65
N SER A 134 19.63 -7.16 3.62
CA SER A 134 19.70 -8.10 4.76
C SER A 134 20.34 -7.48 6.01
N GLU A 135 21.21 -6.49 5.81
CA GLU A 135 21.90 -5.78 6.89
C GLU A 135 21.01 -4.70 7.55
N ASP A 136 19.89 -4.35 6.92
CA ASP A 136 18.96 -3.34 7.40
C ASP A 136 17.92 -3.96 8.33
N GLY A 137 18.30 -4.16 9.61
CA GLY A 137 17.45 -4.79 10.63
C GLY A 137 16.05 -4.18 10.74
N ASP A 138 15.95 -2.84 10.68
CA ASP A 138 14.73 -2.09 11.02
C ASP A 138 13.87 -1.67 9.82
N PHE A 139 14.40 -1.69 8.60
CA PHE A 139 13.67 -1.17 7.44
C PHE A 139 12.81 -2.26 6.81
N ARG A 140 11.58 -2.36 7.28
CA ARG A 140 10.60 -3.38 6.90
C ARG A 140 9.37 -2.72 6.29
N ILE A 141 9.23 -2.81 4.97
CA ILE A 141 8.10 -2.24 4.23
C ILE A 141 7.42 -3.30 3.36
N SER A 142 6.11 -3.19 3.20
CA SER A 142 5.32 -4.04 2.30
C SER A 142 4.36 -3.19 1.48
N MET A 143 4.42 -3.33 0.15
CA MET A 143 3.60 -2.55 -0.78
C MET A 143 3.14 -3.41 -1.95
N ALA A 144 1.86 -3.27 -2.30
CA ALA A 144 1.24 -4.01 -3.40
C ALA A 144 1.69 -3.52 -4.79
N GLY A 145 1.33 -4.31 -5.81
CA GLY A 145 1.65 -4.05 -7.23
C GLY A 145 2.86 -4.84 -7.73
N ALA A 146 3.06 -4.80 -9.05
CA ALA A 146 4.07 -5.63 -9.74
C ALA A 146 5.38 -4.88 -10.08
N GLN A 147 5.35 -3.55 -10.07
CA GLN A 147 6.49 -2.68 -10.39
C GLN A 147 7.46 -2.56 -9.21
N GLU A 148 8.74 -2.53 -9.54
CA GLU A 148 9.82 -2.27 -8.57
C GLU A 148 9.72 -0.86 -8.00
N LYS A 149 9.69 -0.79 -6.68
CA LYS A 149 9.48 0.44 -5.92
C LYS A 149 10.14 0.33 -4.55
N THR A 150 10.52 1.45 -3.96
CA THR A 150 10.89 1.51 -2.53
C THR A 150 10.12 2.66 -1.87
N ALA A 151 10.32 2.90 -0.57
CA ALA A 151 9.68 4.01 0.11
C ALA A 151 10.62 4.65 1.15
N LEU A 152 10.56 5.97 1.26
CA LEU A 152 11.40 6.73 2.19
C LEU A 152 10.58 7.77 2.96
N LEU A 153 11.18 8.31 4.01
CA LEU A 153 10.63 9.40 4.80
C LEU A 153 11.20 10.74 4.30
N TRP A 154 10.33 11.70 4.01
CA TRP A 154 10.69 13.10 3.86
C TRP A 154 10.40 13.80 5.18
N TYR A 155 11.44 14.25 5.86
CA TYR A 155 11.36 14.87 7.18
C TYR A 155 12.44 15.94 7.29
N GLU A 156 12.11 17.09 7.89
CA GLU A 156 13.04 18.23 8.02
C GLU A 156 13.73 18.61 6.69
N ASN A 157 12.95 18.63 5.60
CA ASN A 157 13.40 18.94 4.24
C ASN A 157 14.52 18.04 3.70
N ARG A 158 14.59 16.79 4.19
CA ARG A 158 15.61 15.81 3.81
C ARG A 158 15.04 14.41 3.72
N TRP A 159 15.65 13.58 2.89
CA TRP A 159 15.35 12.16 2.80
C TRP A 159 15.96 11.39 3.96
N HIS A 160 15.17 10.49 4.50
CA HIS A 160 15.52 9.63 5.60
C HIS A 160 15.03 8.20 5.36
N ARG A 161 15.78 7.25 5.89
CA ARG A 161 15.35 5.88 6.10
C ARG A 161 14.68 5.78 7.48
N PRO A 162 13.39 5.42 7.56
CA PRO A 162 12.73 5.26 8.84
C PRO A 162 13.30 4.08 9.64
N ARG A 163 13.20 4.18 10.96
CA ARG A 163 13.52 3.13 11.94
C ARG A 163 12.35 2.91 12.89
N ALA A 164 12.39 1.79 13.61
CA ALA A 164 11.37 1.38 14.57
C ALA A 164 9.96 1.44 13.95
N SER A 165 9.05 2.21 14.52
CA SER A 165 7.66 2.32 14.06
C SER A 165 7.42 3.46 13.07
N THR A 166 8.45 4.24 12.74
CA THR A 166 8.33 5.44 11.90
C THR A 166 7.85 5.04 10.51
N PRO A 167 6.73 5.59 9.99
CA PRO A 167 6.29 5.25 8.65
C PRO A 167 7.17 5.90 7.57
N THR A 168 7.18 5.30 6.39
CA THR A 168 7.56 6.00 5.16
C THR A 168 6.48 7.02 4.77
N SER A 169 6.87 8.03 3.99
CA SER A 169 5.98 9.12 3.53
C SER A 169 5.87 9.22 2.01
N HIS A 170 6.81 8.62 1.28
CA HIS A 170 6.86 8.69 -0.18
C HIS A 170 7.23 7.34 -0.76
N VAL A 171 6.62 7.00 -1.90
CA VAL A 171 6.96 5.83 -2.71
C VAL A 171 7.84 6.28 -3.88
N PHE A 172 8.89 5.53 -4.14
CA PHE A 172 9.84 5.75 -5.23
C PHE A 172 9.60 4.66 -6.25
N LYS A 173 8.98 5.00 -7.39
CA LYS A 173 8.73 4.07 -8.49
C LYS A 173 9.89 4.13 -9.48
N LEU A 174 10.54 2.99 -9.72
CA LEU A 174 11.62 2.87 -10.70
C LEU A 174 11.05 2.63 -12.10
N PRO A 175 11.80 2.93 -13.18
CA PRO A 175 11.40 2.55 -14.52
C PRO A 175 11.12 1.05 -14.61
N ILE A 176 9.93 0.68 -15.12
CA ILE A 176 9.50 -0.71 -15.32
C ILE A 176 10.48 -1.45 -16.26
N GLY A 177 10.97 -0.77 -17.29
CA GLY A 177 11.85 -1.37 -18.30
C GLY A 177 11.06 -2.16 -19.34
N ARG A 178 11.68 -3.21 -19.90
CA ARG A 178 11.05 -4.05 -20.91
C ARG A 178 10.32 -5.23 -20.29
N ILE A 179 9.11 -5.48 -20.75
CA ILE A 179 8.30 -6.66 -20.42
C ILE A 179 8.34 -7.60 -21.61
N GLU A 180 9.28 -8.55 -21.61
CA GLU A 180 9.56 -9.42 -22.77
C GLU A 180 8.34 -10.24 -23.22
N HIS A 181 7.63 -10.86 -22.28
CA HIS A 181 6.47 -11.71 -22.59
C HIS A 181 5.28 -10.95 -23.18
N ALA A 182 5.19 -9.63 -22.94
CA ALA A 182 4.14 -8.78 -23.49
C ALA A 182 4.62 -7.94 -24.69
N GLY A 183 5.90 -8.04 -25.07
CA GLY A 183 6.48 -7.23 -26.14
C GLY A 183 6.44 -5.72 -25.89
N MET A 184 6.33 -5.28 -24.63
CA MET A 184 6.16 -3.87 -24.27
C MET A 184 7.47 -3.25 -23.75
N ASP A 185 7.80 -2.06 -24.25
CA ASP A 185 8.89 -1.24 -23.73
C ASP A 185 8.33 -0.11 -22.86
N LEU A 186 8.43 -0.28 -21.54
CA LEU A 186 8.00 0.68 -20.52
C LEU A 186 9.21 1.33 -19.83
N GLY A 187 10.34 1.44 -20.53
CA GLY A 187 11.52 2.15 -20.04
C GLY A 187 11.26 3.63 -19.71
N ALA A 188 10.28 4.24 -20.37
CA ALA A 188 9.83 5.60 -20.11
C ALA A 188 8.65 5.70 -19.13
N SER A 189 8.41 4.68 -18.30
CA SER A 189 7.30 4.65 -17.32
C SER A 189 7.32 5.83 -16.34
N VAL A 190 8.49 6.28 -15.88
CA VAL A 190 8.60 7.45 -14.97
C VAL A 190 8.01 8.73 -15.60
N PRO A 191 8.49 9.22 -16.76
CA PRO A 191 7.90 10.40 -17.38
C PRO A 191 6.48 10.17 -17.90
N ASN A 192 6.12 8.95 -18.32
CA ASN A 192 4.76 8.62 -18.73
C ASN A 192 3.77 8.79 -17.57
N GLU A 193 4.03 8.12 -16.44
CA GLU A 193 3.16 8.18 -15.27
C GLU A 193 3.08 9.60 -14.68
N TRP A 194 4.22 10.31 -14.62
CA TRP A 194 4.22 11.72 -14.23
C TRP A 194 3.30 12.55 -15.15
N LEU A 195 3.47 12.47 -16.47
CA LEU A 195 2.67 13.23 -17.41
C LEU A 195 1.17 12.89 -17.31
N CYS A 196 0.83 11.60 -17.23
CA CYS A 196 -0.56 11.15 -17.07
C CYS A 196 -1.17 11.69 -15.78
N SER A 197 -0.45 11.67 -14.65
CA SER A 197 -0.92 12.25 -13.39
C SER A 197 -1.14 13.76 -13.50
N ARG A 198 -0.27 14.49 -14.20
CA ARG A 198 -0.41 15.93 -14.45
C ARG A 198 -1.62 16.24 -15.31
N ILE A 199 -1.89 15.43 -16.34
CA ILE A 199 -3.09 15.57 -17.19
C ILE A 199 -4.35 15.33 -16.37
N ALA A 200 -4.40 14.24 -15.58
CA ALA A 200 -5.55 13.95 -14.71
C ALA A 200 -5.80 15.08 -13.70
N ALA A 201 -4.75 15.63 -13.07
CA ALA A 201 -4.87 16.78 -12.18
C ALA A 201 -5.38 18.04 -12.91
N ALA A 202 -4.88 18.32 -14.12
CA ALA A 202 -5.32 19.45 -14.93
C ALA A 202 -6.80 19.34 -15.36
N LEU A 203 -7.31 18.11 -15.49
CA LEU A 203 -8.73 17.83 -15.70
C LEU A 203 -9.55 17.88 -14.40
N GLY A 204 -8.94 18.23 -13.27
CA GLY A 204 -9.62 18.39 -11.98
C GLY A 204 -9.96 17.07 -11.30
N LEU A 205 -9.19 16.00 -11.55
CA LEU A 205 -9.25 14.77 -10.75
C LEU A 205 -8.31 14.87 -9.54
N PRO A 206 -8.70 14.33 -8.37
CA PRO A 206 -7.80 14.22 -7.24
C PRO A 206 -6.76 13.14 -7.53
N VAL A 207 -5.48 13.53 -7.59
CA VAL A 207 -4.36 12.62 -7.86
C VAL A 207 -3.33 12.74 -6.73
N ALA A 208 -2.65 11.63 -6.44
CA ALA A 208 -1.49 11.64 -5.56
C ALA A 208 -0.43 12.59 -6.13
N ARG A 209 0.19 13.39 -5.25
CA ARG A 209 1.24 14.31 -5.68
C ARG A 209 2.47 13.52 -6.08
N ALA A 210 3.00 13.79 -7.27
CA ALA A 210 4.14 13.09 -7.79
C ALA A 210 5.13 14.04 -8.47
N GLU A 211 6.42 13.80 -8.25
CA GLU A 211 7.52 14.55 -8.86
C GLU A 211 8.54 13.58 -9.48
N MET A 212 9.04 13.92 -10.66
CA MET A 212 10.23 13.26 -11.18
C MET A 212 11.46 13.81 -10.46
N LYS A 213 12.26 12.91 -9.88
CA LYS A 213 13.55 13.25 -9.27
C LYS A 213 14.66 12.40 -9.86
N ARG A 214 15.90 12.85 -9.66
CA ARG A 214 17.10 12.14 -10.06
C ARG A 214 18.06 12.07 -8.88
N PHE A 215 18.52 10.86 -8.56
CA PHE A 215 19.49 10.60 -7.49
C PHE A 215 20.71 9.93 -8.14
N ASP A 216 21.85 10.62 -8.16
CA ASP A 216 23.08 10.21 -8.87
C ASP A 216 22.84 9.58 -10.24
N GLY A 217 22.05 10.24 -11.08
CA GLY A 217 21.76 9.75 -12.44
C GLY A 217 20.56 8.81 -12.54
N VAL A 218 20.06 8.23 -11.45
CA VAL A 218 18.87 7.35 -11.45
C VAL A 218 17.60 8.19 -11.43
N ALA A 219 16.82 8.14 -12.51
CA ALA A 219 15.51 8.81 -12.58
C ALA A 219 14.42 7.96 -11.91
N VAL A 220 13.60 8.60 -11.08
CA VAL A 220 12.49 7.96 -10.35
C VAL A 220 11.28 8.87 -10.30
N LEU A 221 10.10 8.27 -10.17
CA LEU A 221 8.90 8.99 -9.79
C LEU A 221 8.75 8.90 -8.26
N VAL A 222 8.75 10.05 -7.60
CA VAL A 222 8.53 10.17 -6.16
C VAL A 222 7.08 10.58 -5.92
N VAL A 223 6.30 9.67 -5.33
CA VAL A 223 4.87 9.84 -5.07
C VAL A 223 4.64 10.04 -3.58
N GLU A 224 4.01 11.15 -3.19
CA GLU A 224 3.60 11.43 -1.82
C GLU A 224 2.50 10.46 -1.41
N ARG A 225 2.70 9.78 -0.27
CA ARG A 225 1.73 8.83 0.27
C ARG A 225 0.54 9.57 0.86
N PHE A 226 -0.63 9.37 0.28
CA PHE A 226 -1.88 9.92 0.80
C PHE A 226 -2.48 9.10 1.96
N ASP A 227 -1.94 7.91 2.25
CA ASP A 227 -2.24 7.15 3.46
C ASP A 227 -1.35 7.55 4.66
N ARG A 228 -0.70 8.70 4.58
CA ARG A 228 0.17 9.27 5.61
C ARG A 228 -0.18 10.74 5.81
N ARG A 229 -0.15 11.20 7.06
CA ARG A 229 -0.42 12.60 7.40
C ARG A 229 0.35 13.00 8.65
N TRP A 230 1.05 14.12 8.63
CA TRP A 230 1.65 14.67 9.84
C TRP A 230 0.56 14.96 10.87
N SER A 231 0.87 14.76 12.15
CA SER A 231 0.04 15.22 13.26
C SER A 231 -0.08 16.74 13.23
N ASP A 232 -1.13 17.27 13.89
CA ASP A 232 -1.42 18.71 13.86
C ASP A 232 -0.28 19.56 14.47
N ASP A 233 0.47 18.97 15.41
CA ASP A 233 1.66 19.55 16.04
C ASP A 233 2.97 19.22 15.28
N GLY A 234 2.91 18.43 14.20
CA GLY A 234 4.04 18.05 13.38
C GLY A 234 5.04 17.07 14.03
N THR A 235 4.72 16.51 15.20
CA THR A 235 5.66 15.69 15.98
C THR A 235 5.78 14.24 15.49
N TRP A 236 4.78 13.71 14.79
CA TRP A 236 4.81 12.36 14.24
C TRP A 236 3.97 12.18 12.98
N LEU A 237 4.25 11.12 12.24
CA LEU A 237 3.57 10.79 11.00
C LEU A 237 2.49 9.74 11.23
N ILE A 238 1.23 10.14 11.10
CA ILE A 238 0.04 9.31 11.29
C ILE A 238 -0.18 8.46 10.04
N ARG A 239 -0.49 7.17 10.21
CA ARG A 239 -0.97 6.31 9.12
C ARG A 239 -2.49 6.40 9.01
N LEU A 240 -3.02 6.56 7.81
CA LEU A 240 -4.46 6.62 7.56
C LEU A 240 -4.98 5.24 7.11
N PRO A 241 -6.05 4.71 7.74
CA PRO A 241 -6.65 3.45 7.30
C PRO A 241 -7.09 3.53 5.84
N GLN A 242 -6.62 2.60 5.03
CA GLN A 242 -6.90 2.51 3.60
C GLN A 242 -6.86 1.05 3.17
N GLU A 243 -7.66 0.71 2.17
CA GLU A 243 -7.55 -0.54 1.42
C GLU A 243 -7.88 -0.33 -0.06
N ASP A 244 -7.41 -1.24 -0.91
CA ASP A 244 -7.77 -1.25 -2.34
C ASP A 244 -9.15 -1.88 -2.60
N LEU A 245 -9.71 -1.71 -3.80
CA LEU A 245 -11.06 -2.23 -4.08
C LEU A 245 -11.14 -3.75 -4.22
N CYS A 246 -10.01 -4.45 -4.41
CA CYS A 246 -10.00 -5.91 -4.29
C CYS A 246 -10.19 -6.30 -2.82
N GLN A 247 -9.47 -5.67 -1.90
CA GLN A 247 -9.64 -5.91 -0.46
C GLN A 247 -11.05 -5.55 0.01
N ALA A 248 -11.56 -4.38 -0.39
CA ALA A 248 -12.90 -3.92 -0.01
C ALA A 248 -14.01 -4.90 -0.43
N LEU A 249 -13.82 -5.59 -1.56
CA LEU A 249 -14.78 -6.55 -2.10
C LEU A 249 -14.40 -8.02 -1.84
N GLY A 250 -13.37 -8.28 -1.02
CA GLY A 250 -12.93 -9.64 -0.67
C GLY A 250 -12.38 -10.45 -1.85
N VAL A 251 -11.81 -9.79 -2.85
CA VAL A 251 -11.26 -10.41 -4.07
C VAL A 251 -9.75 -10.65 -3.92
N PRO A 252 -9.25 -11.86 -4.24
CA PRO A 252 -7.81 -12.17 -4.21
C PRO A 252 -7.05 -11.40 -5.30
N PRO A 253 -5.75 -11.10 -5.07
CA PRO A 253 -4.96 -10.26 -5.99
C PRO A 253 -4.87 -10.83 -7.41
N GLY A 254 -4.89 -12.17 -7.56
CA GLY A 254 -4.88 -12.84 -8.86
C GLY A 254 -6.15 -12.66 -9.70
N ARG A 255 -7.23 -12.07 -9.14
CA ARG A 255 -8.47 -11.75 -9.86
C ARG A 255 -8.75 -10.25 -9.85
N LYS A 256 -7.71 -9.42 -9.99
CA LYS A 256 -7.86 -7.96 -9.97
C LYS A 256 -8.49 -7.39 -11.24
N TYR A 257 -8.40 -8.09 -12.36
CA TYR A 257 -8.98 -7.69 -13.64
C TYR A 257 -10.41 -8.19 -13.78
N GLU A 258 -11.30 -7.36 -14.33
CA GLU A 258 -12.70 -7.73 -14.61
C GLU A 258 -12.79 -8.95 -15.54
N ALA A 259 -11.92 -9.05 -16.54
CA ALA A 259 -11.83 -10.19 -17.46
C ALA A 259 -11.55 -11.53 -16.75
N ASP A 260 -10.91 -11.49 -15.58
CA ASP A 260 -10.58 -12.66 -14.75
C ASP A 260 -11.58 -12.87 -13.60
N GLY A 261 -12.75 -12.20 -13.66
CA GLY A 261 -13.80 -12.25 -12.63
C GLY A 261 -13.55 -11.31 -11.45
N GLY A 262 -12.72 -10.29 -11.63
CA GLY A 262 -12.51 -9.20 -10.67
C GLY A 262 -13.61 -8.13 -10.68
N PRO A 263 -13.52 -7.13 -9.78
CA PRO A 263 -14.52 -6.08 -9.67
C PRO A 263 -14.62 -5.21 -10.92
N GLY A 264 -15.82 -5.13 -11.46
CA GLY A 264 -16.19 -4.24 -12.56
C GLY A 264 -16.69 -2.87 -12.11
N MET A 265 -16.98 -2.00 -13.09
CA MET A 265 -17.44 -0.64 -12.83
C MET A 265 -18.74 -0.59 -12.01
N VAL A 266 -19.68 -1.51 -12.26
CA VAL A 266 -20.97 -1.58 -11.57
C VAL A 266 -20.78 -1.86 -10.08
N GLN A 267 -20.01 -2.91 -9.75
CA GLN A 267 -19.74 -3.29 -8.35
C GLN A 267 -19.03 -2.18 -7.57
N ILE A 268 -18.08 -1.48 -8.23
CA ILE A 268 -17.37 -0.36 -7.62
C ILE A 268 -18.32 0.83 -7.40
N MET A 269 -19.17 1.15 -8.36
CA MET A 269 -20.16 2.24 -8.22
C MET A 269 -21.16 1.97 -7.09
N ASP A 270 -21.55 0.70 -6.90
CA ASP A 270 -22.42 0.28 -5.79
C ASP A 270 -21.71 0.37 -4.44
N LEU A 271 -20.45 -0.06 -4.37
CA LEU A 271 -19.61 0.11 -3.17
C LEU A 271 -19.53 1.59 -2.75
N LEU A 272 -19.29 2.48 -3.72
CA LEU A 272 -19.15 3.93 -3.47
C LEU A 272 -20.44 4.60 -3.00
N LEU A 273 -21.61 3.93 -3.00
CA LEU A 273 -22.81 4.43 -2.30
C LEU A 273 -22.61 4.52 -0.78
N GLN A 274 -21.68 3.75 -0.22
CA GLN A 274 -21.33 3.76 1.21
C GLN A 274 -20.36 4.89 1.58
N SER A 275 -19.89 5.66 0.59
CA SER A 275 -18.98 6.76 0.83
C SER A 275 -19.61 7.86 1.69
N LEU A 276 -18.77 8.61 2.40
CA LEU A 276 -19.13 9.89 3.02
C LEU A 276 -19.59 10.93 1.99
N GLN A 277 -19.15 10.83 0.73
CA GLN A 277 -19.48 11.72 -0.38
C GLN A 277 -19.87 10.91 -1.64
N PRO A 278 -20.98 10.15 -1.61
CA PRO A 278 -21.26 9.14 -2.62
C PRO A 278 -21.42 9.71 -4.03
N HIS A 279 -22.03 10.89 -4.17
CA HIS A 279 -22.16 11.56 -5.46
C HIS A 279 -20.80 11.94 -6.06
N ASP A 280 -19.93 12.56 -5.26
CA ASP A 280 -18.65 13.10 -5.74
C ASP A 280 -17.64 11.99 -5.98
N ASP A 281 -17.61 10.94 -5.16
CA ASP A 281 -16.73 9.79 -5.35
C ASP A 281 -17.12 8.98 -6.59
N ARG A 282 -18.42 8.71 -6.78
CA ARG A 282 -18.91 8.04 -8.01
C ARG A 282 -18.62 8.87 -9.26
N ARG A 283 -18.82 10.19 -9.18
CA ARG A 283 -18.47 11.11 -10.28
C ARG A 283 -16.97 11.10 -10.57
N THR A 284 -16.13 11.11 -9.53
CA THR A 284 -14.67 11.07 -9.66
C THR A 284 -14.22 9.76 -10.29
N PHE A 285 -14.70 8.63 -9.80
CA PHE A 285 -14.39 7.30 -10.34
C PHE A 285 -14.81 7.18 -11.82
N PHE A 286 -16.02 7.61 -12.17
CA PHE A 286 -16.48 7.59 -13.57
C PHE A 286 -15.60 8.48 -14.47
N ARG A 287 -15.32 9.72 -14.03
CA ARG A 287 -14.44 10.64 -14.78
C ARG A 287 -13.03 10.09 -14.93
N ALA A 288 -12.48 9.42 -13.91
CA ALA A 288 -11.17 8.77 -13.97
C ALA A 288 -11.12 7.72 -15.09
N ASN A 289 -12.13 6.85 -15.18
CA ASN A 289 -12.21 5.83 -16.23
C ASN A 289 -12.32 6.43 -17.64
N VAL A 290 -13.05 7.54 -17.80
CA VAL A 290 -13.08 8.28 -19.09
C VAL A 290 -11.69 8.84 -19.44
N VAL A 291 -10.96 9.38 -18.45
CA VAL A 291 -9.59 9.87 -18.65
C VAL A 291 -8.64 8.71 -18.98
N PHE A 292 -8.78 7.56 -18.32
CA PHE A 292 -7.99 6.35 -18.63
C PHE A 292 -8.21 5.91 -20.07
N TRP A 293 -9.46 5.90 -20.54
CA TRP A 293 -9.77 5.62 -21.94
C TRP A 293 -9.10 6.63 -22.90
N LEU A 294 -9.20 7.94 -22.63
CA LEU A 294 -8.55 8.98 -23.46
C LEU A 294 -7.03 8.87 -23.50
N LEU A 295 -6.41 8.42 -22.42
CA LEU A 295 -4.95 8.25 -22.31
C LEU A 295 -4.47 6.87 -22.78
N GLY A 296 -5.38 5.95 -23.13
CA GLY A 296 -5.03 4.56 -23.46
C GLY A 296 -4.44 3.80 -22.26
N ALA A 297 -4.87 4.11 -21.04
CA ALA A 297 -4.42 3.42 -19.83
C ALA A 297 -5.11 2.05 -19.71
N ILE A 298 -4.40 1.01 -20.14
CA ILE A 298 -4.92 -0.38 -20.23
C ILE A 298 -4.87 -1.17 -18.91
N ASP A 299 -4.28 -0.62 -17.85
CA ASP A 299 -4.04 -1.32 -16.58
C ASP A 299 -4.85 -0.72 -15.41
N GLY A 300 -6.00 -0.12 -15.69
CA GLY A 300 -6.90 0.49 -14.68
C GLY A 300 -7.72 -0.50 -13.85
N HIS A 301 -7.09 -1.53 -13.28
CA HIS A 301 -7.78 -2.62 -12.56
C HIS A 301 -8.19 -2.24 -11.12
N ALA A 302 -8.97 -3.09 -10.43
CA ALA A 302 -9.55 -2.79 -9.11
C ALA A 302 -8.51 -2.44 -8.01
N LYS A 303 -7.28 -2.98 -8.05
CA LYS A 303 -6.21 -2.61 -7.11
C LYS A 303 -5.60 -1.21 -7.32
N ASN A 304 -5.95 -0.51 -8.40
CA ASN A 304 -5.51 0.87 -8.70
C ASN A 304 -6.51 1.93 -8.22
N PHE A 305 -7.55 1.50 -7.51
CA PHE A 305 -8.45 2.36 -6.77
C PHE A 305 -8.44 1.91 -5.31
N SER A 306 -8.49 2.87 -4.40
CA SER A 306 -8.53 2.61 -2.96
C SER A 306 -9.58 3.48 -2.29
N VAL A 307 -9.95 3.09 -1.07
CA VAL A 307 -10.81 3.89 -0.19
C VAL A 307 -10.14 4.07 1.17
N PHE A 308 -10.27 5.26 1.74
CA PHE A 308 -10.01 5.47 3.16
C PHE A 308 -11.11 4.80 3.98
N LEU A 309 -10.72 4.22 5.11
CA LEU A 309 -11.65 3.64 6.08
C LEU A 309 -11.86 4.61 7.24
N HIS A 310 -13.11 4.93 7.50
CA HIS A 310 -13.53 5.81 8.58
C HIS A 310 -14.29 5.03 9.67
N PRO A 311 -14.43 5.62 10.87
CA PRO A 311 -15.24 5.03 11.92
C PRO A 311 -16.66 4.70 11.45
N ALA A 312 -17.28 3.69 12.08
CA ALA A 312 -18.58 3.15 11.70
C ALA A 312 -18.64 2.54 10.28
N GLY A 313 -17.50 2.12 9.73
CA GLY A 313 -17.43 1.43 8.43
C GLY A 313 -17.72 2.34 7.24
N ARG A 314 -17.67 3.67 7.43
CA ARG A 314 -17.79 4.62 6.33
C ARG A 314 -16.51 4.65 5.50
N ILE A 315 -16.64 4.99 4.22
CA ILE A 315 -15.51 5.05 3.30
C ILE A 315 -15.42 6.39 2.59
N GLN A 316 -14.29 6.65 1.96
CA GLN A 316 -14.13 7.77 1.02
C GLN A 316 -13.10 7.38 -0.04
N LEU A 317 -13.36 7.65 -1.32
CA LEU A 317 -12.42 7.38 -2.41
C LEU A 317 -11.11 8.14 -2.16
N THR A 318 -9.98 7.44 -2.30
CA THR A 318 -8.65 8.08 -2.19
C THR A 318 -8.34 8.88 -3.46
N PRO A 319 -7.30 9.73 -3.45
CA PRO A 319 -6.71 10.21 -4.69
C PRO A 319 -6.32 9.05 -5.62
N LEU A 320 -6.34 9.30 -6.93
CA LEU A 320 -5.86 8.39 -7.98
C LEU A 320 -4.32 8.31 -7.95
N TYR A 321 -3.74 7.15 -8.31
CA TYR A 321 -2.30 6.87 -8.17
C TYR A 321 -1.75 5.87 -9.21
#